data_AF-A0A9Q0ZR62-F1
#
_entry.id   AF-A0A9Q0ZR62-F1
#
_cell.length_a   1.000
_cell.length_b   1.000
_cell.length_c   1.000
_cell.angle_alpha   90.00
_cell.angle_beta   90.00
_cell.angle_gamma   90.00
#
_symmetry.space_group_name_H-M   'P 1'
#
loop_
_entity.id
_entity.type
_entity.pdbx_description
1 polymer ?
#
loop_
_entity_poly.entity_id
_entity_poly.type
_entity_poly.pdbx_seq_one_letter_code
_entity_poly.pdbx_strand_id
1 'polypeptide(L)'
;MIEGLIWSPRCGGSNEQPDDWAFEEGPHSDFSGPTCGCTACVVIIRNNQLIVANAGDSRCVISRKGQAYNFLNLARAIGDVEFKQNKFLPVEKQIVTANPDINIVELCDDDDFLVLACDGIWDCMSSQQLVDFIHEQLHVENRLSAVCERVLDRCLAPSTLGGEGCDNMTMIVVQFKKPIGSIASTI
;
A
#
# COMPACT_ATOMS: atom_id res chain seq x y z
N MET A 1 -13.42 14.95 -5.99
CA MET A 1 -12.33 15.89 -6.36
C MET A 1 -11.29 15.81 -5.25
N ILE A 2 -10.12 15.22 -5.55
CA ILE A 2 -9.09 14.78 -4.59
C ILE A 2 -8.41 16.00 -3.96
N GLU A 3 -8.29 16.06 -2.63
CA GLU A 3 -7.75 17.23 -1.89
C GLU A 3 -6.33 17.06 -1.33
N GLY A 4 -5.65 15.94 -1.57
CA GLY A 4 -4.26 15.81 -1.16
C GLY A 4 -3.62 14.50 -1.58
N LEU A 5 -2.36 14.57 -2.02
CA LEU A 5 -1.46 13.45 -2.20
C LEU A 5 -0.23 13.77 -1.34
N ILE A 6 0.05 12.95 -0.33
CA ILE A 6 1.21 13.16 0.54
C ILE A 6 1.91 11.81 0.74
N TRP A 7 3.20 11.81 0.41
CA TRP A 7 4.14 10.71 0.58
C TRP A 7 5.10 11.14 1.69
N SER A 8 5.23 10.35 2.75
CA SER A 8 6.29 10.53 3.76
C SER A 8 7.06 9.22 3.94
N PRO A 9 8.25 9.06 3.33
CA PRO A 9 9.10 7.93 3.67
C PRO A 9 9.76 8.20 5.02
N ARG A 10 9.71 7.24 5.95
CA ARG A 10 10.59 7.22 7.13
C ARG A 10 11.45 5.96 7.04
N CYS A 11 12.75 6.17 6.86
CA CYS A 11 13.74 5.11 6.99
C CYS A 11 14.40 5.28 8.37
N GLY A 12 14.60 4.19 9.11
CA GLY A 12 15.32 4.20 10.38
C GLY A 12 16.72 4.79 10.17
N GLY A 13 17.07 5.81 10.96
CA GLY A 13 18.40 6.40 10.90
C GLY A 13 19.45 5.44 11.45
N SER A 14 20.20 4.78 10.57
CA SER A 14 21.45 4.11 10.94
C SER A 14 22.51 4.37 9.88
N ASN A 15 23.55 5.09 10.31
CA ASN A 15 24.92 5.21 9.80
C ASN A 15 25.16 5.22 8.29
N GLU A 16 25.92 6.24 7.86
CA GLU A 16 26.65 6.30 6.59
C GLU A 16 27.67 5.14 6.49
N GLN A 17 27.21 3.91 6.25
CA GLN A 17 28.01 2.86 5.65
C GLN A 17 27.61 2.73 4.18
N PRO A 18 28.58 2.61 3.26
CA PRO A 18 28.26 2.32 1.87
C PRO A 18 27.59 0.94 1.82
N ASP A 19 26.40 0.88 1.22
CA ASP A 19 25.66 -0.36 0.99
C ASP A 19 26.53 -1.29 0.13
N ASP A 20 27.18 -2.26 0.76
CA ASP A 20 27.89 -3.32 0.06
C ASP A 20 26.87 -4.41 -0.27
N TRP A 21 26.29 -4.32 -1.48
CA TRP A 21 25.35 -5.30 -2.01
C TRP A 21 26.06 -6.64 -2.20
N ALA A 22 26.01 -7.50 -1.18
CA ALA A 22 26.54 -8.85 -1.25
C ALA A 22 25.78 -9.64 -2.32
N PHE A 23 26.51 -10.06 -3.37
CA PHE A 23 26.04 -11.03 -4.35
C PHE A 23 25.91 -12.39 -3.66
N GLU A 24 24.74 -12.71 -3.11
CA GLU A 24 24.42 -14.09 -2.76
C GLU A 24 23.98 -14.84 -4.01
N GLU A 25 24.89 -15.65 -4.57
CA GLU A 25 24.60 -16.56 -5.68
C GLU A 25 23.69 -17.71 -5.20
N GLY A 26 22.39 -17.63 -5.53
CA GLY A 26 21.47 -18.75 -5.43
C GLY A 26 21.74 -19.82 -6.52
N PRO A 27 21.42 -21.11 -6.32
CA PRO A 27 22.02 -22.19 -7.11
C PRO A 27 21.60 -22.34 -8.59
N HIS A 28 20.71 -21.51 -9.16
CA HIS A 28 20.09 -21.83 -10.46
C HIS A 28 19.82 -20.67 -11.44
N SER A 29 20.49 -19.52 -11.36
CA SER A 29 20.39 -18.48 -12.40
C SER A 29 21.78 -18.09 -12.93
N ASP A 30 21.95 -18.06 -14.26
CA ASP A 30 23.10 -17.47 -14.96
C ASP A 30 22.95 -15.94 -15.13
N PHE A 31 22.12 -15.33 -14.26
CA PHE A 31 21.72 -13.94 -14.34
C PHE A 31 22.71 -13.05 -13.59
N SER A 32 23.57 -12.34 -14.32
CA SER A 32 24.51 -11.36 -13.76
C SER A 32 23.91 -9.97 -13.55
N GLY A 33 22.58 -9.85 -13.61
CA GLY A 33 21.86 -8.56 -13.52
C GLY A 33 21.40 -8.25 -12.09
N PRO A 34 20.85 -7.05 -11.85
CA PRO A 34 20.39 -6.66 -10.51
C PRO A 34 19.26 -7.58 -10.04
N THR A 35 19.42 -8.13 -8.83
CA THR A 35 18.47 -9.04 -8.16
C THR A 35 17.35 -8.29 -7.42
N CYS A 36 17.21 -6.98 -7.66
CA CYS A 36 16.18 -6.20 -6.97
C CYS A 36 14.79 -6.40 -7.58
N GLY A 37 13.81 -6.43 -6.69
CA GLY A 37 12.38 -6.43 -7.00
C GLY A 37 11.69 -5.23 -6.39
N CYS A 38 10.49 -4.94 -6.86
CA CYS A 38 9.58 -4.02 -6.19
C CYS A 38 8.13 -4.45 -6.33
N THR A 39 7.33 -4.02 -5.36
CA THR A 39 5.88 -4.10 -5.42
C THR A 39 5.31 -2.84 -6.07
N ALA A 40 4.10 -2.94 -6.60
CA ALA A 40 3.37 -1.80 -7.15
C ALA A 40 1.88 -1.94 -6.89
N CYS A 41 1.31 -1.00 -6.15
CA CYS A 41 -0.14 -0.84 -5.99
C CYS A 41 -0.56 0.47 -6.64
N VAL A 42 -1.32 0.39 -7.73
CA VAL A 42 -1.70 1.54 -8.55
C VAL A 42 -3.21 1.68 -8.56
N VAL A 43 -3.69 2.90 -8.37
CA VAL A 43 -5.10 3.23 -8.42
C VAL A 43 -5.35 4.30 -9.47
N ILE A 44 -6.30 4.03 -10.36
CA ILE A 44 -6.82 5.00 -11.32
C ILE A 44 -8.28 5.30 -10.94
N ILE A 45 -8.58 6.57 -10.68
CA ILE A 45 -9.93 7.06 -10.46
C ILE A 45 -10.37 7.79 -11.73
N ARG A 46 -11.42 7.30 -12.39
CA ARG A 46 -12.01 7.95 -13.56
C ARG A 46 -13.52 7.91 -13.48
N ASN A 47 -14.14 9.09 -13.58
CA ASN A 47 -15.58 9.25 -13.38
C ASN A 47 -15.99 8.71 -11.99
N ASN A 48 -16.77 7.64 -11.97
CA ASN A 48 -17.23 6.95 -10.76
C ASN A 48 -16.55 5.57 -10.58
N GLN A 49 -15.53 5.26 -11.38
CA GLN A 49 -14.84 3.98 -11.33
C GLN A 49 -13.47 4.11 -10.67
N LEU A 50 -13.22 3.17 -9.77
CA LEU A 50 -11.94 2.89 -9.16
C LEU A 50 -11.35 1.65 -9.83
N ILE A 51 -10.19 1.79 -10.47
CA ILE A 51 -9.44 0.68 -11.08
C ILE A 51 -8.18 0.50 -10.26
N VAL A 52 -8.03 -0.66 -9.63
CA VAL A 52 -6.88 -1.01 -8.77
C VAL A 52 -6.08 -2.09 -9.47
N ALA A 53 -4.81 -1.81 -9.78
CA ALA A 53 -3.85 -2.77 -10.30
C ALA A 53 -2.78 -3.04 -9.24
N ASN A 54 -2.62 -4.30 -8.81
CA ASN A 54 -1.69 -4.67 -7.75
C ASN A 54 -0.71 -5.76 -8.20
N ALA A 55 0.57 -5.55 -7.92
CA ALA A 55 1.64 -6.53 -8.09
C ALA A 55 2.52 -6.53 -6.84
N GLY A 56 2.18 -7.37 -5.86
CA GLY A 56 2.89 -7.49 -4.59
C GLY A 56 1.96 -7.60 -3.39
N ASP A 57 2.53 -7.38 -2.21
CA ASP A 57 1.88 -7.41 -0.90
C ASP A 57 1.54 -6.01 -0.35
N SER A 58 2.01 -4.94 -1.00
CA SER A 58 1.37 -3.62 -0.90
C SER A 58 -0.13 -3.76 -1.16
N ARG A 59 -0.94 -2.95 -0.48
CA ARG A 59 -2.41 -3.08 -0.55
C ARG A 59 -3.11 -1.75 -0.69
N CYS A 60 -4.29 -1.86 -1.29
CA CYS A 60 -5.29 -0.82 -1.35
C CYS A 60 -6.52 -1.26 -0.53
N VAL A 61 -7.08 -0.33 0.24
CA VAL A 61 -8.28 -0.53 1.06
C VAL A 61 -9.21 0.65 0.87
N ILE A 62 -10.49 0.39 0.59
CA ILE A 62 -11.53 1.42 0.60
C ILE A 62 -12.32 1.35 1.90
N SER A 63 -12.51 2.50 2.55
CA SER A 63 -13.43 2.67 3.66
C SER A 63 -14.80 3.08 3.12
N ARG A 64 -15.82 2.30 3.43
CA ARG A 64 -17.22 2.58 3.06
C ARG A 64 -18.09 2.42 4.29
N LYS A 65 -18.73 3.51 4.73
CA LYS A 65 -19.49 3.57 6.00
C LYS A 65 -18.65 3.05 7.19
N GLY A 66 -17.38 3.41 7.23
CA GLY A 66 -16.45 2.94 8.28
C GLY A 66 -16.04 1.47 8.21
N GLN A 67 -16.46 0.70 7.19
CA GLN A 67 -16.04 -0.68 7.00
C GLN A 67 -14.91 -0.78 5.98
N ALA A 68 -13.91 -1.61 6.26
CA ALA A 68 -12.76 -1.84 5.38
C ALA A 68 -13.08 -2.88 4.30
N TYR A 69 -12.84 -2.53 3.04
CA TYR A 69 -12.92 -3.43 1.90
C TYR A 69 -11.56 -3.56 1.22
N ASN A 70 -11.04 -4.78 1.18
CA ASN A 70 -9.69 -5.08 0.70
C ASN A 70 -9.68 -5.42 -0.80
N PHE A 71 -8.63 -4.98 -1.49
CA PHE A 71 -8.24 -5.54 -2.79
C PHE A 71 -7.19 -6.65 -2.58
N LEU A 72 -7.22 -7.70 -3.41
CA LEU A 72 -6.48 -8.96 -3.19
C LEU A 72 -4.94 -8.80 -3.18
N ASN A 73 -4.30 -9.71 -2.43
CA ASN A 73 -2.85 -9.92 -2.38
C ASN A 73 -2.49 -11.21 -3.13
N LEU A 74 -1.50 -11.15 -4.02
CA LEU A 74 -0.98 -12.33 -4.71
C LEU A 74 0.54 -12.20 -4.88
N ALA A 75 1.23 -13.34 -4.98
CA ALA A 75 2.67 -13.38 -5.20
C ALA A 75 3.02 -12.81 -6.61
N ARG A 76 3.33 -11.52 -6.66
CA ARG A 76 3.61 -10.75 -7.87
C ARG A 76 4.67 -9.71 -7.54
N ALA A 77 5.57 -9.40 -8.47
CA ALA A 77 6.56 -8.34 -8.30
C ALA A 77 7.10 -7.90 -9.66
N ILE A 78 7.58 -6.66 -9.74
CA ILE A 78 8.35 -6.13 -10.88
C ILE A 78 9.84 -6.32 -10.55
N GLY A 79 10.70 -6.60 -11.54
CA GLY A 79 12.11 -6.99 -11.27
C GLY A 79 12.23 -8.50 -11.07
N ASP A 80 13.03 -8.95 -10.10
CA ASP A 80 13.09 -10.37 -9.69
C ASP A 80 13.28 -11.34 -10.87
N VAL A 81 14.16 -10.94 -11.79
CA VAL A 81 14.26 -11.55 -13.12
C VAL A 81 14.69 -13.01 -13.04
N GLU A 82 15.45 -13.39 -12.01
CA GLU A 82 15.87 -14.76 -11.75
C GLU A 82 14.68 -15.73 -11.61
N PHE A 83 13.55 -15.28 -11.07
CA PHE A 83 12.34 -16.11 -10.92
C PHE A 83 11.46 -16.13 -12.18
N LYS A 84 11.91 -15.49 -13.27
CA LYS A 84 11.13 -15.25 -14.50
C LYS A 84 11.75 -15.84 -15.76
N GLN A 85 12.72 -16.74 -15.61
CA GLN A 85 13.52 -17.28 -16.72
C GLN A 85 13.01 -18.62 -17.27
N ASN A 86 11.85 -19.11 -16.84
CA ASN A 86 11.33 -20.38 -17.34
C ASN A 86 10.88 -20.22 -18.80
N LYS A 87 11.68 -20.77 -19.73
CA LYS A 87 11.48 -20.69 -21.18
C LYS A 87 10.23 -21.43 -21.70
N PHE A 88 9.62 -22.28 -20.88
CA PHE A 88 8.43 -23.07 -21.24
C PHE A 88 7.13 -22.47 -20.73
N LEU A 89 7.19 -21.44 -19.88
CA LEU A 89 6.02 -20.77 -19.33
C LEU A 89 5.91 -19.37 -19.93
N PRO A 90 4.68 -18.89 -20.20
CA PRO A 90 4.49 -17.49 -20.55
C PRO A 90 4.81 -16.58 -19.35
N VAL A 91 4.99 -15.28 -19.59
CA VAL A 91 5.45 -14.29 -18.59
C VAL A 91 4.51 -14.17 -17.38
N GLU A 92 3.22 -14.44 -17.58
CA GLU A 92 2.19 -14.42 -16.54
C GLU A 92 2.16 -15.70 -15.68
N LYS A 93 2.88 -16.76 -16.05
CA LYS A 93 2.93 -18.05 -15.33
C LYS A 93 4.31 -18.38 -14.77
N GLN A 94 5.20 -17.40 -14.69
CA GLN A 94 6.47 -17.53 -13.99
C GLN A 94 6.24 -17.73 -12.48
N ILE A 95 7.27 -18.16 -11.73
CA ILE A 95 7.18 -18.36 -10.27
C ILE A 95 6.79 -17.04 -9.58
N VAL A 96 7.40 -15.94 -10.02
CA VAL A 96 7.00 -14.57 -9.70
C VAL A 96 6.55 -13.91 -10.99
N THR A 97 5.38 -13.28 -11.04
CA THR A 97 4.94 -12.56 -12.24
C THR A 97 4.84 -11.05 -12.02
N ALA A 98 5.18 -10.28 -13.06
CA ALA A 98 4.97 -8.83 -13.11
C ALA A 98 3.60 -8.45 -13.67
N ASN A 99 2.80 -9.42 -14.13
CA ASN A 99 1.41 -9.17 -14.50
C ASN A 99 0.66 -8.73 -13.23
N PRO A 100 -0.10 -7.63 -13.20
CA PRO A 100 -0.85 -7.23 -12.02
C PRO A 100 -2.22 -7.92 -11.92
N ASP A 101 -2.76 -8.02 -10.71
CA ASP A 101 -4.20 -8.26 -10.48
C ASP A 101 -4.97 -6.96 -10.68
N ILE A 102 -6.04 -7.00 -11.46
CA ILE A 102 -6.86 -5.81 -11.77
C ILE A 102 -8.25 -5.98 -11.19
N ASN A 103 -8.64 -5.07 -10.30
CA ASN A 103 -9.98 -4.98 -9.73
C ASN A 103 -10.64 -3.66 -10.15
N ILE A 104 -11.91 -3.71 -10.55
CA ILE A 104 -12.69 -2.52 -10.94
C ILE A 104 -13.90 -2.44 -10.01
N VAL A 105 -14.08 -1.30 -9.36
CA VAL A 105 -15.18 -1.05 -8.42
C VAL A 105 -15.84 0.30 -8.72
N GLU A 106 -17.16 0.33 -8.64
CA GLU A 106 -17.93 1.57 -8.66
C GLU A 106 -17.87 2.24 -7.29
N LEU A 107 -17.49 3.51 -7.28
CA LEU A 107 -17.59 4.38 -6.12
C LEU A 107 -19.08 4.68 -5.83
N CYS A 108 -19.39 4.97 -4.58
CA CYS A 108 -20.70 5.45 -4.18
C CYS A 108 -20.56 6.51 -3.09
N ASP A 109 -21.67 7.18 -2.77
CA ASP A 109 -21.71 8.27 -1.78
C ASP A 109 -21.40 7.81 -0.35
N ASP A 110 -21.38 6.50 -0.12
CA ASP A 110 -21.01 5.87 1.15
C ASP A 110 -19.49 5.68 1.31
N ASP A 111 -18.70 5.90 0.26
CA ASP A 111 -17.25 5.80 0.31
C ASP A 111 -16.66 7.01 1.04
N ASP A 112 -15.94 6.75 2.12
CA ASP A 112 -15.36 7.78 2.98
C ASP A 112 -13.98 8.19 2.47
N PHE A 113 -13.08 7.22 2.33
CA PHE A 113 -11.72 7.41 1.84
C PHE A 113 -11.11 6.11 1.31
N LEU A 114 -10.01 6.24 0.57
CA LEU A 114 -9.18 5.16 0.08
C LEU A 114 -7.79 5.25 0.72
N VAL A 115 -7.19 4.11 1.03
CA VAL A 115 -5.82 3.99 1.54
C VAL A 115 -5.02 3.08 0.64
N LEU A 116 -3.83 3.51 0.24
CA LEU A 116 -2.79 2.63 -0.31
C LEU A 116 -1.63 2.62 0.70
N ALA A 117 -1.08 1.46 1.02
CA ALA A 117 0.11 1.37 1.86
C ALA A 117 0.95 0.13 1.54
N CYS A 118 2.22 0.14 1.93
CA CYS A 118 3.09 -1.03 1.90
C CYS A 118 2.87 -1.96 3.10
N ASP A 119 3.42 -3.17 3.00
CA ASP A 119 3.51 -4.20 4.05
C ASP A 119 3.96 -3.66 5.41
N GLY A 120 4.94 -2.74 5.47
CA GLY A 120 5.38 -2.14 6.73
C GLY A 120 4.27 -1.52 7.61
N ILE A 121 3.15 -1.09 7.02
CA ILE A 121 1.94 -0.65 7.77
C ILE A 121 1.00 -1.82 8.04
N TRP A 122 0.82 -2.65 7.03
CA TRP A 122 -0.11 -3.77 6.98
C TRP A 122 0.26 -4.95 7.87
N ASP A 123 1.54 -5.07 8.23
CA ASP A 123 2.05 -6.00 9.21
C ASP A 123 1.77 -5.53 10.64
N CYS A 124 1.64 -4.21 10.84
CA CYS A 124 1.36 -3.61 12.14
C CYS A 124 -0.14 -3.47 12.44
N MET A 125 -0.96 -3.31 11.40
CA MET A 125 -2.39 -3.04 11.52
C MET A 125 -3.19 -3.84 10.50
N SER A 126 -4.27 -4.48 10.97
CA SER A 126 -5.29 -5.00 10.07
C SER A 126 -6.01 -3.85 9.35
N SER A 127 -6.63 -4.17 8.21
CA SER A 127 -7.35 -3.20 7.40
C SER A 127 -8.44 -2.46 8.18
N GLN A 128 -9.17 -3.17 9.04
CA GLN A 128 -10.22 -2.54 9.86
C GLN A 128 -9.63 -1.66 10.96
N GLN A 129 -8.58 -2.12 11.66
CA GLN A 129 -7.89 -1.31 12.67
C GLN A 129 -7.36 0.01 12.07
N LEU A 130 -6.79 -0.05 10.87
CA LEU A 130 -6.31 1.16 10.19
C LEU A 130 -7.47 2.09 9.81
N VAL A 131 -8.57 1.56 9.26
CA VAL A 131 -9.75 2.36 8.92
C VAL A 131 -10.34 3.04 10.15
N ASP A 132 -10.52 2.30 11.24
CA ASP A 132 -11.05 2.83 12.51
C ASP A 132 -10.16 3.96 13.03
N PHE A 133 -8.84 3.73 13.06
CA PHE A 133 -7.89 4.72 13.53
C PHE A 133 -7.85 5.97 12.64
N ILE A 134 -7.93 5.83 11.31
CA ILE A 134 -8.01 6.99 10.40
C ILE A 134 -9.29 7.81 10.67
N HIS A 135 -10.44 7.15 10.87
CA HIS A 135 -11.68 7.86 11.23
C HIS A 135 -11.51 8.65 12.53
N GLU A 136 -10.90 8.07 13.56
CA GLU A 136 -10.59 8.79 14.82
C GLU A 136 -9.70 10.01 14.57
N GLN A 137 -8.62 9.86 13.79
CA GLN A 137 -7.68 10.95 13.53
C GLN A 137 -8.29 12.05 12.65
N LEU A 138 -9.21 11.73 11.74
CA LEU A 138 -9.93 12.73 10.92
C LEU A 138 -10.82 13.67 11.74
N HIS A 139 -11.20 13.28 12.97
CA HIS A 139 -11.92 14.16 13.90
C HIS A 139 -11.00 15.13 14.65
N VAL A 140 -9.71 14.82 14.74
CA VAL A 140 -8.73 15.58 15.53
C VAL A 140 -7.87 16.45 14.63
N GLU A 141 -7.40 15.90 13.52
CA GLU A 141 -6.45 16.52 12.62
C GLU A 141 -7.17 17.16 11.42
N ASN A 142 -6.71 18.34 11.00
CA ASN A 142 -7.28 19.07 9.87
C ASN A 142 -6.59 18.80 8.52
N ARG A 143 -5.50 18.04 8.54
CA ARG A 143 -4.67 17.76 7.37
C ARG A 143 -4.44 16.26 7.24
N LEU A 144 -4.66 15.72 6.05
CA LEU A 144 -4.41 14.30 5.75
C LEU A 144 -2.94 13.90 6.00
N SER A 145 -1.97 14.82 5.84
CA SER A 145 -0.57 14.55 6.22
C SER A 145 -0.43 14.17 7.68
N ALA A 146 -1.08 14.93 8.57
CA ALA A 146 -1.00 14.69 10.01
C ALA A 146 -1.66 13.34 10.34
N VAL A 147 -2.78 13.00 9.71
CA VAL A 147 -3.39 11.68 9.83
C VAL A 147 -2.43 10.57 9.39
N CYS A 148 -1.75 10.72 8.25
CA CYS A 148 -0.73 9.76 7.82
C CYS A 148 0.41 9.65 8.85
N GLU A 149 0.95 10.78 9.34
CA GLU A 149 2.01 10.79 10.34
C GLU A 149 1.60 10.06 11.63
N ARG A 150 0.35 10.25 12.09
CA ARG A 150 -0.19 9.52 13.26
C ARG A 150 -0.24 8.02 13.02
N VAL A 151 -0.61 7.58 11.82
CA VAL A 151 -0.60 6.15 11.45
C VAL A 151 0.83 5.61 11.45
N LEU A 152 1.77 6.31 10.82
CA LEU A 152 3.18 5.92 10.80
C LEU A 152 3.72 5.79 12.23
N ASP A 153 3.48 6.81 13.07
CA ASP A 153 3.92 6.81 14.48
C ASP A 153 3.28 5.68 15.28
N ARG A 154 2.02 5.30 14.97
CA ARG A 154 1.31 4.19 15.62
C ARG A 154 1.91 2.83 15.27
N CYS A 155 2.48 2.69 14.07
CA CYS A 155 3.11 1.47 13.58
C CYS A 155 4.58 1.34 14.01
N LEU A 156 5.23 2.41 14.46
CA LEU A 156 6.62 2.35 14.89
C LEU A 156 6.81 1.37 16.05
N ALA A 157 7.79 0.48 15.88
CA ALA A 157 8.15 -0.49 16.90
C ALA A 157 8.60 0.21 18.20
N PRO A 158 8.17 -0.23 19.39
CA PRO A 158 8.74 0.24 20.65
C PRO A 158 10.18 -0.27 20.85
N SER A 159 10.55 -1.35 20.15
CA SER A 159 11.90 -1.92 20.13
C SER A 159 12.10 -2.76 18.88
N THR A 160 13.35 -2.93 18.43
CA THR A 160 13.69 -3.73 17.24
C THR A 160 13.67 -5.24 17.43
N LEU A 161 13.40 -5.73 18.65
CA LEU A 161 13.44 -7.16 18.98
C LEU A 161 12.27 -7.96 18.37
N GLY A 162 11.15 -7.30 18.06
CA GLY A 162 9.93 -7.94 17.56
C GLY A 162 9.76 -7.94 16.04
N GLY A 163 10.59 -7.21 15.30
CA GLY A 163 10.51 -7.09 13.84
C GLY A 163 9.36 -6.22 13.31
N GLU A 164 8.16 -6.34 13.88
CA GLU A 164 6.99 -5.51 13.54
C GLU A 164 7.30 -4.01 13.78
N GLY A 165 6.95 -3.16 12.81
CA GLY A 165 7.17 -1.71 12.91
C GLY A 165 8.61 -1.25 12.69
N CYS A 166 9.48 -2.13 12.18
CA CYS A 166 10.88 -1.82 11.86
C CYS A 166 11.13 -1.62 10.35
N ASP A 167 10.12 -1.85 9.51
CA ASP A 167 10.25 -1.79 8.06
C ASP A 167 10.06 -0.35 7.51
N ASN A 168 10.36 -0.17 6.23
CA ASN A 168 9.97 1.00 5.47
C ASN A 168 8.44 1.13 5.48
N MET A 169 7.96 2.34 5.76
CA MET A 169 6.54 2.63 5.81
C MET A 169 6.19 3.75 4.84
N THR A 170 5.28 3.46 3.93
CA THR A 170 4.69 4.43 3.00
C THR A 170 3.19 4.23 2.95
N MET A 171 2.44 5.32 3.03
CA MET A 171 0.99 5.30 2.84
C MET A 171 0.50 6.53 2.08
N ILE A 172 -0.62 6.38 1.40
CA ILE A 172 -1.37 7.43 0.70
C ILE A 172 -2.83 7.32 1.13
N VAL A 173 -3.44 8.44 1.55
CA VAL A 173 -4.87 8.53 1.86
C VAL A 173 -5.54 9.48 0.87
N VAL A 174 -6.61 9.01 0.23
CA VAL A 174 -7.46 9.80 -0.67
C VAL A 174 -8.84 9.92 -0.05
N GLN A 175 -9.18 11.09 0.49
CA GLN A 175 -10.50 11.35 1.03
C GLN A 175 -11.49 11.73 -0.08
N PHE A 176 -12.68 11.12 -0.06
CA PHE A 176 -13.74 11.45 -1.02
C PHE A 176 -14.61 12.59 -0.49
N LYS A 177 -15.00 13.51 -1.39
CA LYS A 177 -15.94 14.58 -1.03
C LYS A 177 -17.35 14.00 -1.00
N LYS A 178 -18.00 14.09 0.15
CA LYS A 178 -19.44 13.84 0.22
C LYS A 178 -20.17 14.95 -0.55
N PRO A 179 -21.19 14.64 -1.38
CA PRO A 179 -22.01 15.65 -2.01
C PRO A 179 -22.56 16.62 -0.97
N ILE A 180 -22.41 17.92 -1.19
CA ILE A 180 -23.02 18.96 -0.33
C ILE A 180 -24.53 18.88 -0.57
N GLY A 181 -25.22 18.01 0.19
CA GLY A 181 -26.63 17.71 -0.06
C GLY A 181 -27.32 16.72 0.87
N SER A 182 -26.66 16.17 1.89
CA SER A 182 -27.33 15.35 2.92
C SER A 182 -27.18 15.94 4.33
N ILE A 183 -27.48 17.23 4.48
CA ILE A 183 -27.92 17.73 5.78
C ILE A 183 -29.37 17.25 5.90
N ALA A 184 -29.56 16.02 6.38
CA ALA A 184 -30.86 15.59 6.84
C ALA A 184 -31.22 16.51 8.02
N SER A 185 -32.09 17.47 7.73
CA SER A 185 -32.79 18.22 8.74
C SER A 185 -33.59 17.21 9.57
N THR A 186 -33.20 17.02 10.82
CA THR A 186 -34.10 16.46 11.82
C THR A 186 -34.24 17.51 12.91
N ILE A 187 -35.43 18.12 12.91
CA ILE A 187 -36.01 18.97 13.95
C ILE A 187 -36.20 18.13 15.21
#